data_AF-A0A1C5J4T2-F1
#
_entry.id   AF-A0A1C5J4T2-F1
#
_cell.length_a   1.000
_cell.length_b   1.000
_cell.length_c   1.000
_cell.angle_alpha   90.00
_cell.angle_beta   90.00
_cell.angle_gamma   90.00
#
_symmetry.space_group_name_H-M   'P 1'
#
loop_
_entity.id
_entity.type
_entity.pdbx_description
1 polymer ?
#
loop_
_entity_poly.entity_id
_entity_poly.type
_entity_poly.pdbx_seq_one_letter_code
_entity_poly.pdbx_strand_id
1 'polypeptide(L)'
;MTEVTIRRATPDDAADVATMVREIAAHEGQAAQVHVTDEQWRALLPRPEVIVLLAERGGRAVGYVSSVRQLHLWTGGEMLNLDDLYVRPGHRDSGAGRQLMAALAALAAPAQLPIRWGMEVDNVDAQRFYHRLGATLRPKILAVWPPSAYTDLATGHRPLTPAPNLAKSPVRGRSPPPNNQPQPPYPARTGDGNDHHRVDRRRGDRGDRQLHPRHRQHDVRLMCRPGGEGASPRRRGDSRGGQPGHRGRHRPL
;
A
#
# COMPACT_ATOMS: atom_id res chain seq x y z
N MET A 1 -16.33 -10.27 19.34
CA MET A 1 -15.54 -9.35 18.49
C MET A 1 -16.03 -9.53 17.08
N THR A 2 -16.46 -8.47 16.40
CA THR A 2 -16.89 -8.58 14.99
C THR A 2 -15.70 -8.96 14.12
N GLU A 3 -15.88 -10.01 13.32
CA GLU A 3 -14.92 -10.52 12.35
C GLU A 3 -14.77 -9.52 11.18
N VAL A 4 -13.61 -9.53 10.53
CA VAL A 4 -13.37 -8.75 9.31
C VAL A 4 -13.83 -9.58 8.12
N THR A 5 -14.66 -9.01 7.25
CA THR A 5 -15.09 -9.63 6.00
C THR A 5 -14.52 -8.86 4.81
N ILE A 6 -14.10 -9.57 3.76
CA ILE A 6 -13.61 -8.94 2.53
C ILE A 6 -14.66 -9.06 1.44
N ARG A 7 -15.00 -7.94 0.79
CA ARG A 7 -15.90 -7.92 -0.36
C ARG A 7 -15.42 -6.95 -1.43
N ARG A 8 -15.93 -7.11 -2.66
CA ARG A 8 -15.72 -6.13 -3.73
C ARG A 8 -16.52 -4.86 -3.43
N ALA A 9 -15.92 -3.70 -3.71
CA ALA A 9 -16.61 -2.43 -3.68
C ALA A 9 -17.63 -2.34 -4.81
N THR A 10 -18.76 -1.69 -4.55
CA THR A 10 -19.81 -1.36 -5.52
C THR A 10 -19.83 0.16 -5.74
N PRO A 11 -20.58 0.68 -6.73
CA PRO A 11 -20.73 2.12 -6.93
C PRO A 11 -21.25 2.88 -5.68
N ASP A 12 -21.91 2.20 -4.75
CA ASP A 12 -22.41 2.80 -3.50
C ASP A 12 -21.29 3.06 -2.48
N ASP A 13 -20.15 2.37 -2.60
CA ASP A 13 -18.98 2.55 -1.72
C ASP A 13 -18.07 3.70 -2.16
N ALA A 14 -18.42 4.43 -3.23
CA ALA A 14 -17.55 5.43 -3.84
C ALA A 14 -17.06 6.49 -2.84
N ALA A 15 -17.93 6.96 -1.94
CA ALA A 15 -17.57 7.94 -0.91
C ALA A 15 -16.59 7.37 0.13
N ASP A 16 -16.76 6.11 0.54
CA ASP A 16 -15.86 5.44 1.49
C ASP A 16 -14.48 5.22 0.87
N VAL A 17 -14.43 4.79 -0.39
CA VAL A 17 -13.17 4.62 -1.15
C VAL A 17 -12.47 5.98 -1.30
N ALA A 18 -13.18 7.01 -1.78
CA ALA A 18 -12.62 8.35 -1.94
C ALA A 18 -12.08 8.91 -0.62
N THR A 19 -12.78 8.66 0.49
CA THR A 19 -12.32 9.04 1.83
C THR A 19 -11.01 8.33 2.19
N MET A 20 -10.94 7.00 2.04
CA MET A 20 -9.73 6.26 2.39
C MET A 20 -8.53 6.60 1.49
N VAL A 21 -8.75 6.91 0.21
CA VAL A 21 -7.71 7.43 -0.71
C VAL A 21 -7.14 8.75 -0.19
N ARG A 22 -8.01 9.67 0.27
CA ARG A 22 -7.55 10.93 0.90
C ARG A 22 -6.82 10.68 2.22
N GLU A 23 -7.26 9.71 3.01
CA GLU A 23 -6.62 9.35 4.29
C GLU A 23 -5.18 8.82 4.06
N ILE A 24 -4.97 7.90 3.11
CA ILE A 24 -3.61 7.39 2.80
C ILE A 24 -2.75 8.50 2.18
N ALA A 25 -3.28 9.29 1.25
CA ALA A 25 -2.53 10.38 0.66
C ALA A 25 -2.13 11.44 1.71
N ALA A 26 -3.00 11.74 2.68
CA ALA A 26 -2.64 12.61 3.80
C ALA A 26 -1.54 12.00 4.69
N HIS A 27 -1.59 10.69 4.94
CA HIS A 27 -0.54 9.99 5.69
C HIS A 27 0.83 10.06 4.99
N GLU A 28 0.84 10.06 3.66
CA GLU A 28 2.05 10.16 2.85
C GLU A 28 2.47 11.61 2.53
N GLY A 29 1.72 12.61 2.98
CA GLY A 29 1.96 14.02 2.64
C GLY A 29 1.66 14.37 1.18
N GLN A 30 0.86 13.55 0.49
CA GLN A 30 0.48 13.64 -0.92
C GLN A 30 -0.99 14.05 -1.13
N ALA A 31 -1.69 14.55 -0.11
CA ALA A 31 -3.11 14.89 -0.20
C ALA A 31 -3.46 15.81 -1.39
N ALA A 32 -2.55 16.71 -1.77
CA ALA A 32 -2.75 17.63 -2.90
C ALA A 32 -2.78 16.95 -4.28
N GLN A 33 -2.30 15.70 -4.39
CA GLN A 33 -2.30 14.91 -5.63
C GLN A 33 -3.62 14.16 -5.86
N VAL A 34 -4.51 14.11 -4.86
CA VAL A 34 -5.79 13.42 -4.97
C VAL A 34 -6.81 14.36 -5.61
N HIS A 35 -7.05 14.14 -6.90
CA HIS A 35 -8.03 14.91 -7.69
C HIS A 35 -9.32 14.14 -7.97
N VAL A 36 -9.34 12.84 -7.73
CA VAL A 36 -10.48 11.97 -8.04
C VAL A 36 -11.69 12.31 -7.15
N THR A 37 -12.85 12.52 -7.76
CA THR A 37 -14.11 12.79 -7.05
C THR A 37 -14.90 11.52 -6.75
N ASP A 38 -15.89 11.63 -5.86
CA ASP A 38 -16.78 10.54 -5.50
C ASP A 38 -17.59 10.06 -6.73
N GLU A 39 -18.02 10.97 -7.61
CA GLU A 39 -18.70 10.63 -8.87
C GLU A 39 -17.78 9.87 -9.83
N GLN A 40 -16.50 10.27 -9.90
CA GLN A 40 -15.51 9.56 -10.71
C GLN A 40 -15.27 8.16 -10.14
N TRP A 41 -15.14 8.01 -8.82
CA TRP A 41 -15.07 6.69 -8.19
C TRP A 41 -16.31 5.85 -8.49
N ARG A 42 -17.51 6.42 -8.38
CA ARG A 42 -18.77 5.72 -8.71
C ARG A 42 -18.77 5.18 -10.14
N ALA A 43 -18.16 5.91 -11.09
CA ALA A 43 -18.00 5.48 -12.48
C ALA A 43 -16.82 4.50 -12.71
N LEU A 44 -15.79 4.53 -11.87
CA LEU A 44 -14.61 3.65 -11.96
C LEU A 44 -14.87 2.26 -11.37
N LEU A 45 -15.53 2.18 -10.21
CA LEU A 45 -15.77 0.93 -9.47
C LEU A 45 -16.46 -0.19 -10.27
N PRO A 46 -17.44 0.07 -11.17
CA PRO A 46 -18.06 -0.99 -11.95
C PRO A 46 -17.20 -1.47 -13.13
N ARG A 47 -16.08 -0.81 -13.46
CA ARG A 47 -15.23 -1.23 -14.58
C ARG A 47 -14.58 -2.59 -14.30
N PRO A 48 -14.56 -3.54 -15.25
CA PRO A 48 -14.05 -4.88 -15.02
C PRO A 48 -12.56 -4.92 -14.68
N GLU A 49 -11.77 -4.02 -15.26
CA GLU A 49 -10.33 -3.89 -15.03
C GLU A 49 -9.99 -3.27 -13.67
N VAL A 50 -10.92 -2.52 -13.05
CA VAL A 50 -10.73 -1.89 -11.74
C VAL A 50 -11.16 -2.87 -10.65
N ILE A 51 -10.25 -3.20 -9.75
CA ILE A 51 -10.48 -4.09 -8.62
C ILE A 51 -10.29 -3.28 -7.35
N VAL A 52 -11.39 -3.05 -6.61
CA VAL A 52 -11.33 -2.48 -5.27
C VAL A 52 -11.99 -3.46 -4.31
N LEU A 53 -11.26 -3.89 -3.30
CA LEU A 53 -11.78 -4.74 -2.23
C LEU A 53 -11.78 -3.96 -0.92
N LEU A 54 -12.86 -4.09 -0.17
CA LEU A 54 -13.06 -3.46 1.13
C LEU A 54 -12.92 -4.52 2.22
N ALA A 55 -12.22 -4.16 3.28
CA ALA A 55 -12.27 -4.86 4.56
C ALA A 55 -13.36 -4.20 5.40
N GLU A 56 -14.38 -4.97 5.77
CA GLU A 56 -15.48 -4.50 6.57
C GLU A 56 -15.45 -5.09 7.97
N ARG A 57 -15.81 -4.27 8.96
CA ARG A 57 -16.00 -4.73 10.33
C ARG A 57 -17.20 -4.03 10.94
N GLY A 58 -18.20 -4.82 11.35
CA GLY A 58 -19.45 -4.26 11.89
C GLY A 58 -20.17 -3.32 10.91
N GLY A 59 -20.18 -3.67 9.62
CA GLY A 59 -20.84 -2.90 8.57
C GLY A 59 -20.13 -1.60 8.17
N ARG A 60 -18.87 -1.41 8.56
CA ARG A 60 -18.06 -0.24 8.19
C ARG A 60 -16.81 -0.66 7.45
N ALA A 61 -16.46 0.05 6.39
CA ALA A 61 -15.17 -0.10 5.73
C ALA A 61 -14.04 0.37 6.65
N VAL A 62 -13.07 -0.50 6.93
CA VAL A 62 -11.93 -0.26 7.82
C VAL A 62 -10.59 -0.28 7.10
N GLY A 63 -10.59 -0.69 5.83
CA GLY A 63 -9.45 -0.69 4.94
C GLY A 63 -9.85 -1.09 3.53
N TYR A 64 -8.95 -0.91 2.58
CA TYR A 64 -9.16 -1.31 1.20
C TYR A 64 -7.85 -1.72 0.52
N VAL A 65 -7.99 -2.41 -0.61
CA VAL A 65 -6.93 -2.57 -1.61
C VAL A 65 -7.49 -2.18 -2.97
N SER A 66 -6.74 -1.40 -3.74
CA SER A 66 -7.06 -1.04 -5.12
C SER A 66 -6.04 -1.65 -6.08
N SER A 67 -6.52 -2.15 -7.21
CA SER A 67 -5.68 -2.72 -8.25
C SER A 67 -6.32 -2.58 -9.62
N VAL A 68 -5.50 -2.48 -10.65
CA VAL A 68 -5.93 -2.46 -12.06
C VAL A 68 -5.37 -3.68 -12.77
N ARG A 69 -6.23 -4.40 -13.50
CA ARG A 69 -5.81 -5.44 -14.44
C ARG A 69 -5.27 -4.78 -15.71
N GLN A 70 -4.05 -5.16 -16.09
CA GLN A 70 -3.40 -4.61 -17.29
C GLN A 70 -2.60 -5.67 -18.04
N LEU A 71 -2.30 -5.40 -19.31
CA LEU A 71 -1.46 -6.26 -20.14
C LEU A 71 0.01 -6.24 -19.68
N HIS A 72 0.64 -7.40 -19.72
CA HIS A 72 2.07 -7.58 -19.53
C HIS A 72 2.73 -7.95 -20.86
N LEU A 73 3.25 -6.94 -21.55
CA LEU A 73 3.72 -7.06 -22.94
C LEU A 73 4.89 -8.04 -23.12
N TRP A 74 5.70 -8.27 -22.09
CA TRP A 74 6.83 -9.21 -22.17
C TRP A 74 6.39 -10.67 -22.19
N THR A 75 5.25 -10.98 -21.56
CA THR A 75 4.72 -12.35 -21.53
C THR A 75 3.52 -12.52 -22.45
N GLY A 76 3.01 -11.44 -23.07
CA GLY A 76 1.75 -11.43 -23.83
C GLY A 76 0.52 -11.77 -22.99
N GLY A 77 0.63 -11.69 -21.66
CA GLY A 77 -0.43 -12.04 -20.70
C GLY A 77 -0.99 -10.82 -19.99
N GLU A 78 -1.69 -11.05 -18.89
CA GLU A 78 -2.20 -10.00 -17.99
C GLU A 78 -1.47 -10.02 -16.64
N MET A 79 -1.58 -8.94 -15.89
CA MET A 79 -1.11 -8.80 -14.52
C MET A 79 -2.06 -7.91 -13.71
N LEU A 80 -1.98 -7.99 -12.39
CA LEU A 80 -2.60 -7.02 -11.49
C LEU A 80 -1.56 -6.00 -11.03
N ASN A 81 -1.85 -4.73 -11.24
CA ASN A 81 -1.08 -3.62 -10.70
C ASN A 81 -1.80 -3.10 -9.46
N LEU A 82 -1.32 -3.44 -8.27
CA LEU A 82 -1.86 -2.92 -7.02
C LEU A 82 -1.37 -1.47 -6.86
N ASP A 83 -2.32 -0.57 -6.62
CA ASP A 83 -2.10 0.86 -6.46
C ASP A 83 -1.97 1.20 -4.97
N ASP A 84 -3.03 0.98 -4.19
CA ASP A 84 -3.03 1.20 -2.74
C ASP A 84 -3.35 -0.07 -1.95
N LEU A 85 -2.74 -0.18 -0.78
CA LEU A 85 -3.20 -1.04 0.32
C LEU A 85 -3.24 -0.19 1.59
N TYR A 86 -4.43 0.01 2.15
CA TYR A 86 -4.62 0.85 3.32
C TYR A 86 -5.54 0.21 4.35
N VAL A 87 -5.16 0.35 5.62
CA VAL A 87 -5.99 0.00 6.77
C VAL A 87 -5.97 1.17 7.75
N ARG A 88 -7.15 1.61 8.16
CA ARG A 88 -7.34 2.71 9.11
C ARG A 88 -6.55 2.45 10.40
N PRO A 89 -5.90 3.46 11.01
CA PRO A 89 -4.99 3.28 12.14
C PRO A 89 -5.54 2.41 13.28
N GLY A 90 -6.79 2.63 13.71
CA GLY A 90 -7.43 1.85 14.79
C GLY A 90 -7.74 0.38 14.45
N HIS A 91 -7.49 -0.05 13.22
CA HIS A 91 -7.75 -1.40 12.72
C HIS A 91 -6.48 -2.09 12.22
N ARG A 92 -5.31 -1.45 12.36
CA ARG A 92 -4.01 -2.06 12.04
C ARG A 92 -3.71 -3.21 13.01
N ASP A 93 -2.83 -4.11 12.58
CA ASP A 93 -2.45 -5.34 13.32
C ASP A 93 -3.61 -6.30 13.63
N SER A 94 -4.82 -6.06 13.11
CA SER A 94 -5.98 -6.95 13.22
C SER A 94 -5.98 -8.11 12.21
N GLY A 95 -5.01 -8.13 11.28
CA GLY A 95 -5.00 -9.05 10.14
C GLY A 95 -5.76 -8.58 8.90
N ALA A 96 -6.48 -7.45 8.95
CA ALA A 96 -7.26 -6.92 7.82
C ALA A 96 -6.42 -6.77 6.53
N GLY A 97 -5.21 -6.20 6.62
CA GLY A 97 -4.32 -6.05 5.46
C GLY A 97 -3.91 -7.38 4.83
N ARG A 98 -3.67 -8.42 5.65
CA ARG A 98 -3.38 -9.77 5.16
C ARG A 98 -4.60 -10.38 4.45
N GLN A 99 -5.80 -10.17 4.98
CA GLN A 99 -7.03 -10.66 4.36
C GLN A 99 -7.32 -9.97 3.02
N LEU A 100 -7.10 -8.66 2.93
CA LEU A 100 -7.21 -7.90 1.67
C LEU A 100 -6.25 -8.46 0.60
N MET A 101 -4.98 -8.65 0.95
CA MET A 101 -3.99 -9.22 0.02
C MET A 101 -4.31 -10.66 -0.36
N ALA A 102 -4.80 -11.47 0.57
CA ALA A 102 -5.21 -12.85 0.29
C ALA A 102 -6.40 -12.90 -0.66
N ALA A 103 -7.39 -12.01 -0.50
CA ALA A 103 -8.52 -11.91 -1.40
C ALA A 103 -8.10 -11.44 -2.80
N LEU A 104 -7.18 -10.47 -2.90
CA LEU A 104 -6.61 -10.07 -4.19
C LEU A 104 -5.85 -11.23 -4.86
N ALA A 105 -5.06 -11.98 -4.10
CA ALA A 105 -4.36 -13.17 -4.60
C ALA A 105 -5.34 -14.25 -5.09
N ALA A 106 -6.46 -14.44 -4.41
CA ALA A 106 -7.50 -15.37 -4.84
C ALA A 106 -8.13 -14.98 -6.19
N LEU A 107 -8.24 -13.68 -6.50
CA LEU A 107 -8.68 -13.20 -7.82
C LEU A 107 -7.63 -13.45 -8.92
N ALA A 108 -6.35 -13.40 -8.57
CA ALA A 108 -5.24 -13.61 -9.50
C ALA A 108 -4.95 -15.10 -9.78
N ALA A 109 -5.13 -15.96 -8.79
CA ALA A 109 -4.69 -17.35 -8.80
C ALA A 109 -5.23 -18.21 -9.97
N PRO A 110 -6.53 -18.15 -10.34
CA PRO A 110 -7.06 -18.99 -11.43
C PRO A 110 -6.38 -18.76 -12.78
N ALA A 111 -5.94 -17.52 -13.04
CA ALA A 111 -5.25 -17.13 -14.26
C ALA A 111 -3.73 -16.96 -14.07
N GLN A 112 -3.20 -17.32 -12.89
CA GLN A 112 -1.80 -17.18 -12.50
C GLN A 112 -1.22 -15.78 -12.77
N LEU A 113 -2.00 -14.74 -12.50
CA LEU A 113 -1.60 -13.37 -12.80
C LEU A 113 -0.53 -12.90 -11.81
N PRO A 114 0.60 -12.36 -12.28
CA PRO A 114 1.53 -11.65 -11.41
C PRO A 114 0.83 -10.45 -10.79
N ILE A 115 1.11 -10.19 -9.51
CA ILE A 115 0.68 -8.97 -8.80
C ILE A 115 1.91 -8.12 -8.55
N ARG A 116 1.89 -6.84 -8.93
CA ARG A 116 3.00 -5.91 -8.75
C ARG A 116 2.52 -4.60 -8.14
N TRP A 117 3.36 -4.01 -7.30
CA TRP A 117 3.18 -2.69 -6.71
C TRP A 117 4.54 -2.07 -6.36
N GLY A 118 4.54 -0.78 -6.09
CA GLY A 118 5.68 -0.04 -5.54
C GLY A 118 5.47 0.29 -4.07
N MET A 119 6.54 0.69 -3.41
CA MET A 119 6.51 1.34 -2.10
C MET A 119 7.79 2.15 -1.93
N GLU A 120 7.77 3.11 -1.01
CA GLU A 120 8.98 3.85 -0.64
C GLU A 120 10.06 2.94 -0.07
N VAL A 121 11.31 3.19 -0.46
CA VAL A 121 12.46 2.34 -0.10
C VAL A 121 12.78 2.34 1.39
N ASP A 122 12.31 3.35 2.12
CA ASP A 122 12.47 3.50 3.57
C ASP A 122 11.25 3.01 4.38
N ASN A 123 10.19 2.52 3.73
CA ASN A 123 9.00 1.99 4.40
C ASN A 123 9.25 0.57 4.95
N VAL A 124 10.08 0.46 6.00
CA VAL A 124 10.54 -0.80 6.62
C VAL A 124 9.37 -1.69 7.06
N ASP A 125 8.28 -1.10 7.56
CA ASP A 125 7.09 -1.83 7.99
C ASP A 125 6.39 -2.54 6.84
N ALA A 126 6.19 -1.84 5.71
CA ALA A 126 5.64 -2.43 4.51
C ALA A 126 6.54 -3.54 3.97
N GLN A 127 7.87 -3.37 3.96
CA GLN A 127 8.78 -4.43 3.49
C GLN A 127 8.65 -5.70 4.32
N ARG A 128 8.61 -5.57 5.66
CA ARG A 128 8.40 -6.70 6.56
C ARG A 128 7.06 -7.37 6.33
N PHE A 129 6.01 -6.59 6.13
CA PHE A 129 4.68 -7.11 5.81
C PHE A 129 4.69 -7.92 4.51
N TYR A 130 5.20 -7.37 3.42
CA TYR A 130 5.21 -8.03 2.11
C TYR A 130 6.15 -9.25 2.06
N HIS A 131 7.28 -9.22 2.78
CA HIS A 131 8.13 -10.41 2.92
C HIS A 131 7.41 -11.58 3.59
N ARG A 132 6.60 -11.33 4.63
CA ARG A 132 5.78 -12.39 5.26
C ARG A 132 4.70 -12.94 4.34
N LEU A 133 4.32 -12.22 3.30
CA LEU A 133 3.42 -12.70 2.24
C LEU A 133 4.14 -13.49 1.14
N GLY A 134 5.48 -13.58 1.19
CA GLY A 134 6.28 -14.24 0.16
C GLY A 134 6.65 -13.34 -1.03
N ALA A 135 6.45 -12.03 -0.93
CA ALA A 135 6.83 -11.10 -1.99
C ALA A 135 8.35 -10.94 -2.09
N THR A 136 8.85 -10.85 -3.31
CA THR A 136 10.25 -10.52 -3.61
C THR A 136 10.39 -9.02 -3.84
N LEU A 137 11.26 -8.37 -3.06
CA LEU A 137 11.48 -6.93 -3.14
C LEU A 137 12.80 -6.61 -3.86
N ARG A 138 12.77 -5.60 -4.71
CA ARG A 138 13.93 -5.05 -5.44
C ARG A 138 13.72 -3.54 -5.61
N PRO A 139 14.74 -2.69 -5.37
CA PRO A 139 14.61 -1.25 -5.58
C PRO A 139 14.44 -0.93 -7.07
N LYS A 140 13.59 0.04 -7.38
CA LYS A 140 13.42 0.61 -8.71
C LYS A 140 13.25 2.12 -8.59
N ILE A 141 13.89 2.88 -9.48
CA ILE A 141 13.69 4.32 -9.58
C ILE A 141 12.43 4.57 -10.40
N LEU A 142 11.50 5.36 -9.86
CA LEU A 142 10.32 5.84 -10.57
C LEU A 142 10.68 7.13 -11.30
N ALA A 143 10.57 7.11 -12.63
CA ALA A 143 10.65 8.32 -13.45
C ALA A 143 9.24 8.87 -13.68
N VAL A 144 9.05 10.17 -13.44
CA VAL A 144 7.80 10.88 -13.73
C VAL A 144 8.09 11.92 -14.81
N TRP A 145 7.34 11.86 -15.91
CA TRP A 145 7.42 12.83 -17.00
C TRP A 145 6.10 13.60 -17.08
N PRO A 146 6.01 14.80 -16.47
CA PRO A 146 4.74 15.51 -16.38
C PRO A 146 4.30 16.09 -17.72
N PRO A 147 2.98 16.34 -17.91
CA PRO A 147 2.45 16.86 -19.17
C PRO A 147 3.12 18.11 -19.72
N SER A 148 3.37 19.10 -18.87
CA SER A 148 4.08 20.32 -19.29
C SER A 148 5.42 20.01 -19.94
N ALA A 149 6.22 19.11 -19.34
CA ALA A 149 7.56 18.80 -19.82
C ALA A 149 7.56 18.03 -21.16
N TYR A 150 6.61 17.11 -21.39
CA TYR A 150 6.53 16.43 -22.69
C TYR A 150 5.87 17.30 -23.76
N THR A 151 4.97 18.20 -23.39
CA THR A 151 4.36 19.16 -24.33
C THR A 151 5.40 20.16 -24.85
N ASP A 152 6.30 20.64 -23.99
CA ASP A 152 7.41 21.49 -24.42
C ASP A 152 8.27 20.77 -25.46
N LEU A 153 8.68 19.52 -25.18
CA LEU A 153 9.46 18.73 -26.12
C LEU A 153 8.72 18.49 -27.44
N ALA A 154 7.44 18.12 -27.36
CA ALA A 154 6.61 17.83 -28.54
C ALA A 154 6.41 19.07 -29.44
N THR A 155 6.45 20.28 -28.86
CA THR A 155 6.34 21.55 -29.59
C THR A 155 7.70 22.10 -30.05
N GLY A 156 8.78 21.33 -29.89
CA GLY A 156 10.14 21.72 -30.30
C GLY A 156 10.85 22.65 -29.32
N HIS A 157 10.25 22.95 -28.17
CA HIS A 157 10.93 23.68 -27.11
C HIS A 157 11.87 22.74 -26.37
N ARG A 158 13.14 23.12 -26.27
CA ARG A 158 14.10 22.36 -25.46
C ARG A 158 13.68 22.52 -24.00
N PRO A 159 13.36 21.43 -23.28
CA PRO A 159 12.99 21.55 -21.88
C PRO A 159 14.15 22.21 -21.13
N LEU A 160 13.84 23.25 -20.35
CA LEU A 160 14.77 23.79 -19.37
C LEU A 160 15.14 22.62 -18.45
N THR A 161 16.41 22.26 -18.41
CA THR A 161 16.87 21.16 -17.56
C THR A 161 16.48 21.50 -16.12
N PRO A 162 15.55 20.76 -15.50
CA PRO A 162 15.29 20.96 -14.08
C PRO A 162 16.59 20.61 -13.37
N ALA A 163 17.02 21.44 -12.41
CA ALA A 163 18.10 21.04 -11.51
C ALA A 163 17.74 19.67 -10.92
N PRO A 164 18.67 18.70 -10.85
CA PRO A 164 18.36 17.40 -10.31
C PRO A 164 17.81 17.59 -8.90
N ASN A 165 16.58 17.13 -8.67
CA ASN A 165 15.96 17.17 -7.36
C ASN A 165 16.63 16.08 -6.50
N LEU A 166 17.82 16.39 -5.99
CA LEU A 166 18.67 15.54 -5.13
C LEU A 166 18.16 15.45 -3.68
N ALA A 167 16.93 15.87 -3.41
CA ALA A 167 16.37 15.84 -2.07
C ALA A 167 15.79 14.45 -1.77
N LYS A 168 16.45 13.77 -0.82
CA LYS A 168 16.25 12.40 -0.28
C LYS A 168 17.05 11.27 -0.94
N SER A 169 18.37 11.44 -1.05
CA SER A 169 19.27 10.29 -0.98
C SER A 169 19.54 9.90 0.47
N PRO A 170 19.32 8.62 0.85
CA PRO A 170 20.30 7.98 1.70
C PRO A 170 20.56 6.55 1.21
N VAL A 171 21.39 6.39 0.18
CA VAL A 171 22.10 5.11 0.01
C VAL A 171 23.56 5.41 -0.30
N ARG A 172 24.31 5.79 0.73
CA ARG A 172 25.74 5.52 0.75
C ARG A 172 25.94 4.05 1.11
N GLY A 173 26.48 3.30 0.16
CA GLY A 173 27.34 2.15 0.44
C GLY A 173 26.66 0.85 0.83
N ARG A 174 25.86 0.26 -0.06
CA ARG A 174 25.81 -1.21 -0.23
C ARG A 174 25.62 -1.51 -1.70
N SER A 175 26.59 -2.17 -2.32
CA SER A 175 26.42 -2.73 -3.66
C SER A 175 25.20 -3.66 -3.65
N PRO A 176 24.34 -3.64 -4.68
CA PRO A 176 23.28 -4.63 -4.79
C PRO A 176 23.91 -6.04 -4.81
N PRO A 177 23.33 -7.04 -4.12
CA PRO A 177 23.81 -8.41 -4.23
C PRO A 177 23.72 -8.84 -5.71
N PRO A 178 24.69 -9.64 -6.20
CA PRO A 178 24.67 -10.12 -7.58
C PRO A 178 23.36 -10.86 -7.84
N ASN A 179 22.65 -10.43 -8.89
CA ASN A 179 21.39 -11.02 -9.31
C ASN A 179 21.65 -12.38 -10.00
N ASN A 180 21.95 -13.40 -9.20
CA ASN A 180 22.18 -14.77 -9.68
C ASN A 180 20.98 -15.70 -9.46
N GLN A 181 19.77 -15.16 -9.26
CA GLN A 181 18.57 -16.00 -9.24
C GLN A 181 17.99 -16.10 -10.65
N PRO A 182 17.95 -17.29 -11.27
CA PRO A 182 17.18 -17.49 -12.49
C PRO A 182 15.72 -17.14 -12.19
N GLN A 183 15.13 -16.30 -13.05
CA GLN A 183 13.68 -16.11 -13.05
C GLN A 183 13.04 -17.51 -13.19
N PRO A 184 12.08 -17.90 -12.33
CA PRO A 184 11.38 -19.15 -12.53
C PRO A 184 10.76 -19.15 -13.94
N PRO A 185 10.87 -20.25 -14.70
CA PRO A 185 10.31 -20.30 -16.04
C PRO A 185 8.81 -20.00 -15.95
N TYR A 186 8.35 -19.02 -16.73
CA TYR A 186 6.93 -18.75 -16.87
C TYR A 186 6.25 -20.00 -17.43
N PRO A 187 5.09 -20.43 -16.90
CA PRO A 187 4.38 -21.56 -17.47
C PRO A 187 4.02 -21.24 -18.91
N ALA A 188 4.53 -22.06 -19.83
CA ALA A 188 4.14 -22.01 -21.22
C ALA A 188 2.63 -22.25 -21.31
N ARG A 189 1.94 -21.38 -22.04
CA ARG A 189 0.53 -21.56 -22.34
C ARG A 189 0.40 -22.85 -23.16
N THR A 190 -0.15 -23.91 -22.57
CA THR A 190 -0.74 -25.00 -23.35
C THR A 190 -1.92 -24.38 -24.09
N GLY A 191 -1.75 -24.19 -25.39
CA GLY A 191 -2.79 -23.66 -26.24
C GLY A 191 -3.99 -24.59 -26.23
N ASP A 192 -5.18 -24.02 -26.02
CA ASP A 192 -6.37 -24.50 -26.69
C ASP A 192 -7.35 -23.33 -26.87
N GLY A 193 -7.81 -23.22 -28.12
CA GLY A 193 -9.16 -22.81 -28.48
C GLY A 193 -9.62 -21.41 -28.12
N ASN A 194 -9.46 -20.49 -29.06
CA ASN A 194 -10.36 -19.36 -29.21
C ASN A 194 -11.72 -19.92 -29.68
N ASP A 195 -12.79 -19.80 -28.89
CA ASP A 195 -14.14 -19.98 -29.42
C ASP A 195 -15.14 -19.02 -28.77
N HIS A 196 -15.66 -18.13 -29.60
CA HIS A 196 -16.68 -17.15 -29.25
C HIS A 196 -18.07 -17.77 -29.42
N HIS A 197 -18.95 -17.51 -28.45
CA HIS A 197 -20.41 -17.73 -28.46
C HIS A 197 -20.97 -19.16 -28.50
N ARG A 198 -21.52 -19.61 -27.36
CA ARG A 198 -22.96 -19.96 -27.27
C ARG A 198 -23.46 -20.04 -25.82
N VAL A 199 -24.55 -19.32 -25.56
CA VAL A 199 -25.40 -19.47 -24.37
C VAL A 199 -26.42 -20.57 -24.68
N ASP A 200 -26.56 -21.60 -23.85
CA ASP A 200 -27.88 -22.05 -23.37
C ASP A 200 -27.79 -22.95 -22.11
N ARG A 201 -28.92 -22.95 -21.40
CA ARG A 201 -29.20 -23.36 -20.03
C ARG A 201 -29.46 -24.86 -19.86
N ARG A 202 -29.11 -25.40 -18.68
CA ARG A 202 -30.00 -25.99 -17.64
C ARG A 202 -29.46 -27.27 -16.98
N ARG A 203 -29.75 -27.30 -15.67
CA ARG A 203 -29.95 -28.43 -14.72
C ARG A 203 -28.71 -29.11 -14.11
N GLY A 204 -28.64 -29.01 -12.78
CA GLY A 204 -29.05 -30.14 -11.96
C GLY A 204 -28.07 -30.65 -10.90
N ASP A 205 -28.21 -30.09 -9.69
CA ASP A 205 -28.38 -30.80 -8.42
C ASP A 205 -27.18 -31.52 -7.73
N ARG A 206 -27.00 -31.08 -6.47
CA ARG A 206 -26.60 -31.77 -5.22
C ARG A 206 -25.19 -32.37 -5.03
N GLY A 207 -24.59 -31.98 -3.90
CA GLY A 207 -23.45 -32.70 -3.29
C GLY A 207 -22.79 -31.98 -2.11
N ASP A 208 -23.52 -31.80 -1.01
CA ASP A 208 -23.01 -31.41 0.31
C ASP A 208 -21.83 -32.27 0.77
N ARG A 209 -20.71 -31.65 1.20
CA ARG A 209 -19.82 -32.22 2.24
C ARG A 209 -19.19 -31.12 3.09
N GLN A 210 -19.70 -31.05 4.32
CA GLN A 210 -19.15 -30.35 5.47
C GLN A 210 -17.76 -30.86 5.84
N LEU A 211 -16.82 -29.95 6.12
CA LEU A 211 -15.67 -30.19 7.01
C LEU A 211 -15.43 -28.92 7.86
N HIS A 212 -15.63 -29.04 9.16
CA HIS A 212 -15.35 -28.03 10.19
C HIS A 212 -13.93 -28.21 10.79
N PRO A 213 -13.42 -27.21 11.54
CA PRO A 213 -12.03 -26.77 11.45
C PRO A 213 -11.14 -27.30 12.59
N ARG A 214 -9.82 -27.29 12.37
CA ARG A 214 -8.82 -27.42 13.44
C ARG A 214 -8.18 -26.07 13.73
N HIS A 215 -8.44 -25.59 14.94
CA HIS A 215 -7.72 -24.51 15.62
C HIS A 215 -6.24 -24.84 15.80
N ARG A 216 -5.36 -23.87 15.51
CA ARG A 216 -4.16 -23.60 16.32
C ARG A 216 -3.92 -22.10 16.37
N GLN A 217 -4.17 -21.54 17.56
CA GLN A 217 -3.74 -20.22 17.97
C GLN A 217 -2.24 -20.28 18.24
N HIS A 218 -1.47 -19.34 17.72
CA HIS A 218 -0.16 -19.00 18.26
C HIS A 218 -0.16 -17.52 18.61
N ASP A 219 -0.07 -17.29 19.92
CA ASP A 219 0.21 -16.02 20.57
C ASP A 219 1.46 -15.36 19.98
N VAL A 220 1.35 -14.09 19.61
CA VAL A 220 2.49 -13.17 19.67
C VAL A 220 2.07 -11.97 20.51
N ARG A 221 2.59 -11.99 21.74
CA ARG A 221 2.40 -10.99 22.77
C ARG A 221 3.25 -9.76 22.47
N LEU A 222 2.71 -8.62 22.93
CA LEU A 222 3.22 -7.26 22.88
C LEU A 222 4.72 -7.08 23.17
N MET A 223 5.32 -6.07 22.53
CA MET A 223 6.16 -5.10 23.24
C MET A 223 5.84 -3.67 22.77
N CYS A 224 5.04 -2.96 23.58
CA CYS A 224 5.11 -1.51 23.71
C CYS A 224 6.05 -1.19 24.89
N ARG A 225 6.92 -0.19 24.74
CA ARG A 225 7.40 0.60 25.88
C ARG A 225 6.76 1.99 25.82
N PRO A 226 6.13 2.47 26.90
CA PRO A 226 5.65 3.83 26.98
C PRO A 226 6.79 4.80 27.32
N GLY A 227 6.70 6.02 26.80
CA GLY A 227 7.45 7.16 27.34
C GLY A 227 6.99 7.49 28.75
N GLY A 228 7.93 7.92 29.59
CA GLY A 228 7.67 8.43 30.93
C GLY A 228 8.54 9.65 31.19
N GLU A 229 7.95 10.83 31.06
CA GLU A 229 8.35 12.02 31.82
C GLU A 229 7.77 11.90 33.24
N GLY A 230 8.54 12.34 34.23
CA GLY A 230 8.11 12.42 35.62
C GLY A 230 9.22 12.95 36.52
N ALA A 231 9.21 14.27 36.76
CA ALA A 231 9.91 14.95 37.86
C ALA A 231 9.50 14.33 39.23
N SER A 232 10.19 14.41 40.36
CA SER A 232 10.88 15.52 41.04
C SER A 232 11.51 14.95 42.38
N PRO A 233 11.80 15.73 43.44
CA PRO A 233 13.11 16.21 43.88
C PRO A 233 13.63 15.57 45.19
N ARG A 234 14.90 15.81 45.59
CA ARG A 234 15.29 16.16 46.98
C ARG A 234 16.78 16.53 47.13
N ARG A 235 16.98 17.38 48.13
CA ARG A 235 18.13 18.23 48.47
C ARG A 235 19.23 17.53 49.27
N ARG A 236 20.43 18.14 49.21
CA ARG A 236 21.44 18.48 50.25
C ARG A 236 22.82 18.23 49.61
N GLY A 237 23.76 19.15 49.51
CA GLY A 237 23.99 20.43 50.16
C GLY A 237 25.45 20.44 50.53
N ASP A 238 26.27 21.28 49.92
CA ASP A 238 27.41 21.89 50.60
C ASP A 238 27.89 23.14 49.85
N SER A 239 28.69 23.90 50.55
CA SER A 239 28.68 25.35 50.64
C SER A 239 30.03 25.91 50.15
N ARG A 240 30.11 27.25 50.13
CA ARG A 240 31.28 28.12 49.87
C ARG A 240 31.46 28.44 48.39
N GLY A 241 31.48 29.69 47.94
CA GLY A 241 31.49 30.98 48.60
C GLY A 241 31.79 32.08 47.57
N GLY A 242 31.51 33.34 47.90
CA GLY A 242 32.14 34.50 47.24
C GLY A 242 31.31 35.24 46.18
N GLN A 243 30.66 36.32 46.62
CA GLN A 243 30.12 37.46 45.85
C GLN A 243 31.22 38.27 45.08
N PRO A 244 30.93 39.44 44.45
CA PRO A 244 29.93 39.75 43.42
C PRO A 244 30.47 40.71 42.32
N GLY A 245 29.65 41.05 41.33
CA GLY A 245 29.79 42.25 40.50
C GLY A 245 29.40 41.98 39.04
N HIS A 246 28.74 42.85 38.29
CA HIS A 246 28.23 44.19 38.51
C HIS A 246 27.29 44.48 37.33
N ARG A 247 26.17 45.18 37.58
CA ARG A 247 25.37 46.07 36.68
C ARG A 247 25.12 45.62 35.22
N GLY A 248 23.85 45.41 34.85
CA GLY A 248 23.05 46.41 34.13
C GLY A 248 23.06 46.08 32.63
N ARG A 249 22.04 46.28 31.79
CA ARG A 249 20.84 47.10 31.79
C ARG A 249 20.06 46.72 30.50
N HIS A 250 18.75 46.92 30.52
CA HIS A 250 17.84 47.20 29.39
C HIS A 250 17.58 46.15 28.27
N ARG A 251 16.37 45.57 28.36
CA ARG A 251 15.40 45.32 27.26
C ARG A 251 14.92 46.66 26.62
N PRO A 252 14.07 46.67 25.57
CA PRO A 252 14.10 45.93 24.30
C PRO A 252 13.72 46.82 23.09
N LEU A 253 13.81 46.29 21.87
CA LEU A 253 12.78 46.39 20.82
C LEU A 253 12.81 45.08 20.02
#